data_AF-A0A7X3ZBF0-F1
#
_entry.id   AF-A0A7X3ZBF0-F1
#
_cell.length_a   1.000
_cell.length_b   1.000
_cell.length_c   1.000
_cell.angle_alpha   90.00
_cell.angle_beta   90.00
_cell.angle_gamma   90.00
#
_symmetry.space_group_name_H-M   'P 1'
#
loop_
_entity.id
_entity.type
_entity.pdbx_description
1 polymer ?
#
loop_
_entity_poly.entity_id
_entity_poly.type
_entity_poly.pdbx_seq_one_letter_code
_entity_poly.pdbx_strand_id
1 'polypeptide(L)' 'MTRYLLPASFAAALASGAVANGITVDNCGDPLVFDSAPVRFVVHDMNMTDMAFALDLQD' A
#
# COMPACT_ATOMS: atom_id res chain seq x y z
N MET A 1 -44.93 19.76 -0.16
CA MET A 1 -44.50 18.51 0.50
C MET A 1 -43.24 18.00 -0.20
N THR A 2 -42.14 18.75 -0.11
CA THR A 2 -41.00 18.60 -1.03
C THR A 2 -39.68 18.74 -0.28
N ARG A 3 -39.61 18.21 0.95
CA ARG A 3 -38.54 18.55 1.90
C ARG A 3 -37.79 17.34 2.49
N TYR A 4 -38.01 16.13 1.96
CA TYR A 4 -37.37 14.90 2.48
C TYR A 4 -36.58 14.11 1.43
N LEU A 5 -36.21 14.72 0.30
CA LEU A 5 -35.37 14.08 -0.72
C LEU A 5 -33.89 14.45 -0.60
N LEU A 6 -33.38 14.66 0.63
CA LEU A 6 -32.02 15.19 0.83
C LEU A 6 -31.09 14.46 1.81
N PRO A 7 -31.28 13.18 2.21
CA PRO A 7 -30.19 12.44 2.86
C PRO A 7 -29.64 11.27 2.03
N ALA A 8 -30.15 11.00 0.83
CA ALA A 8 -29.70 9.82 0.07
C ALA A 8 -28.33 10.01 -0.63
N SER A 9 -27.91 11.25 -0.85
CA SER A 9 -26.70 11.54 -1.66
C SER A 9 -25.39 11.48 -0.87
N PHE A 10 -25.42 11.36 0.45
CA PHE A 10 -24.21 11.44 1.29
C PHE A 10 -23.52 10.09 1.54
N ALA A 11 -24.11 8.98 1.10
CA ALA A 11 -23.59 7.64 1.39
C ALA A 11 -22.57 7.08 0.37
N ALA A 12 -22.36 7.75 -0.77
CA ALA A 12 -21.52 7.23 -1.85
C ALA A 12 -20.02 7.57 -1.74
N ALA A 13 -19.61 8.44 -0.81
CA ALA A 13 -18.23 8.95 -0.74
C ALA A 13 -17.25 8.07 0.07
N LEU A 14 -17.70 6.95 0.65
CA LEU A 14 -16.89 6.12 1.55
C LEU A 14 -16.18 4.94 0.86
N ALA A 15 -16.29 4.80 -0.47
CA ALA A 15 -15.73 3.65 -1.20
C ALA A 15 -14.41 3.95 -1.93
N SER A 16 -13.59 4.88 -1.42
CA SER A 16 -12.19 4.98 -1.85
C SER A 16 -11.36 3.89 -1.16
N GLY A 17 -11.56 2.64 -1.57
CA GLY A 17 -10.59 1.60 -1.29
C GLY A 17 -9.28 2.02 -1.94
N ALA A 18 -8.23 2.20 -1.14
CA ALA A 18 -6.88 2.41 -1.66
C ALA A 18 -6.55 1.18 -2.52
N VAL A 19 -6.58 1.36 -3.84
CA VAL A 19 -6.00 0.39 -4.75
C VAL A 19 -4.53 0.32 -4.38
N ALA A 20 -4.07 -0.85 -3.90
CA ALA A 20 -2.64 -1.09 -3.75
C ALA A 20 -2.07 -1.05 -5.17
N ASN A 21 -1.65 0.13 -5.62
CA ASN A 21 -0.95 0.27 -6.88
C ASN A 21 0.33 -0.55 -6.72
N GLY A 22 0.47 -1.58 -7.55
CA GLY A 22 1.63 -2.46 -7.48
C GLY A 22 2.92 -1.63 -7.48
N ILE A 23 3.79 -1.87 -6.50
CA ILE A 23 5.04 -1.13 -6.36
C ILE A 23 6.03 -1.73 -7.35
N THR A 24 6.52 -0.94 -8.29
CA THR A 24 7.59 -1.38 -9.20
C THR A 24 8.94 -0.84 -8.71
N VAL A 25 9.89 -1.74 -8.50
CA VAL A 25 11.26 -1.46 -8.06
C VAL A 25 12.21 -1.79 -9.22
N ASP A 26 13.14 -0.89 -9.51
CA ASP A 26 14.23 -1.18 -10.45
C ASP A 26 15.23 -2.15 -9.81
N ASN A 27 15.36 -3.35 -10.38
CA ASN A 27 16.33 -4.35 -9.95
C ASN A 27 17.44 -4.50 -11.02
N CYS A 28 18.36 -3.54 -11.04
CA CYS A 28 19.50 -3.55 -11.96
C CYS A 28 19.11 -3.62 -13.45
N GLY A 29 18.00 -2.99 -13.83
CA GLY A 29 17.46 -3.01 -15.19
C GLY A 29 16.35 -4.04 -15.43
N ASP A 30 16.13 -4.96 -14.50
CA ASP A 30 14.99 -5.87 -14.51
C ASP A 30 13.90 -5.33 -13.56
N PRO A 31 12.73 -4.90 -14.05
CA PRO A 31 11.67 -4.38 -13.19
C PRO A 31 11.08 -5.47 -12.30
N LEU A 32 11.08 -5.24 -10.98
CA LEU A 32 10.43 -6.10 -9.99
C LEU A 32 9.10 -5.46 -9.56
N VAL A 33 7.99 -6.16 -9.78
CA VAL A 33 6.65 -5.69 -9.41
C VAL A 33 6.15 -6.40 -8.16
N PHE A 34 5.70 -5.64 -7.17
CA PHE A 34 5.02 -6.11 -5.98
C PHE A 34 3.54 -5.79 -6.08
N ASP A 35 2.69 -6.82 -6.27
CA ASP A 35 1.23 -6.64 -6.37
C ASP A 35 0.57 -6.22 -5.04
N SER A 36 1.25 -6.48 -3.92
CA SER A 36 0.84 -6.10 -2.58
C SER A 36 2.06 -5.83 -1.69
N ALA A 37 1.84 -5.18 -0.54
CA ALA A 37 2.90 -5.03 0.46
C ALA A 37 3.48 -6.41 0.86
N PRO A 38 4.82 -6.59 0.83
CA PRO A 38 5.44 -7.83 1.28
C PRO A 38 5.21 -8.07 2.76
N VAL A 39 4.87 -9.31 3.14
CA VAL A 39 4.67 -9.74 4.54
C VAL A 39 5.85 -10.56 5.09
N ARG A 40 6.85 -10.79 4.25
CA ARG A 40 8.08 -11.51 4.58
C ARG A 40 9.16 -11.05 3.62
N PHE A 41 10.32 -10.72 4.16
CA PHE A 41 11.50 -10.42 3.34
C PHE A 41 12.72 -11.14 3.91
N VAL A 42 13.66 -11.48 3.03
CA VAL A 42 14.92 -12.12 3.38
C VAL A 42 16.03 -11.25 2.82
N VAL A 43 16.94 -10.80 3.68
CA VAL A 43 18.10 -10.01 3.27
C VAL A 43 19.39 -10.67 3.67
N HIS A 44 20.38 -10.50 2.79
CA HIS A 44 21.75 -10.94 3.00
C HIS A 44 22.71 -9.76 3.21
N ASP A 45 22.24 -8.53 2.99
CA ASP A 45 23.03 -7.32 3.17
C ASP A 45 22.82 -6.75 4.58
N MET A 46 23.93 -6.48 5.28
CA MET A 46 23.91 -5.90 6.62
C MET A 46 23.32 -4.49 6.62
N ASN A 47 23.59 -3.67 5.60
CA ASN A 47 23.03 -2.32 5.49
C ASN A 47 21.52 -2.36 5.30
N MET A 48 20.99 -3.33 4.54
CA MET A 48 19.54 -3.49 4.41
C MET A 48 18.91 -4.06 5.69
N THR A 49 19.65 -4.87 6.43
CA THR A 49 19.22 -5.37 7.75
C THR A 49 19.08 -4.21 8.73
N ASP A 50 20.07 -3.33 8.81
CA ASP A 50 20.04 -2.14 9.68
C ASP A 50 18.89 -1.18 9.29
N MET A 51 18.65 -0.99 7.99
CA MET A 51 17.50 -0.22 7.51
C MET A 51 16.16 -0.85 7.91
N ALA A 52 16.02 -2.17 7.81
CA ALA A 52 14.79 -2.85 8.20
C ALA A 52 14.49 -2.64 9.69
N PHE A 53 15.51 -2.71 10.56
CA PHE A 53 15.35 -2.37 11.98
C PHE A 53 14.99 -0.91 12.21
N ALA A 54 15.65 0.03 11.51
CA ALA A 54 15.36 1.45 11.64
C ALA A 54 13.94 1.82 11.19
N LEU A 55 13.35 1.02 10.30
CA LEU A 55 12.00 1.21 9.75
C LEU A 55 10.95 0.32 10.42
N ASP A 56 11.32 -0.46 11.43
CA ASP A 56 10.42 -1.37 12.16
C ASP A 56 9.75 -2.44 11.24
N LEU A 57 10.53 -3.03 10.34
CA LEU A 57 10.08 -4.00 9.33
C LEU A 57 10.45 -5.47 9.64
N GLN A 58 10.88 -5.75 10.88
CA GLN A 58 11.39 -7.06 11.29
C GLN A 58 10.32 -8.08 11.75
N ASP A 59 9.06 -7.63 11.87
CA ASP A 59 7.92 -8.43 12.36
C ASP A 59 7.09 -9.03 11.21
#